data_AF-K9VN05-F1
#
_entry.id   AF-K9VN05-F1
#
_cell.length_a   1.000
_cell.length_b   1.000
_cell.length_c   1.000
_cell.angle_alpha   90.00
_cell.angle_beta   90.00
_cell.angle_gamma   90.00
#
_symmetry.space_group_name_H-M   'P 1'
#
loop_
_entity.id
_entity.type
_entity.pdbx_description
1 polymer ?
#
loop_
_entity_poly.entity_id
_entity_poly.type
_entity_poly.pdbx_seq_one_letter_code
_entity_poly.pdbx_strand_id
1 'polypeptide(L)'
;MDTTVKILEDSTTITGFYDKEADVLYLSLAEPREGIAVDISDGAIARYNEDSETIVGITLIGLRQRVLKELNHKLHVPPHPNGWAVTEENVESSQKVFPTQEAAFKYAVGSAKAQWLDVVIHGENGKVQETIDPAIDALLQRRSDSPESDGEKRECLGSV
;
A
#
# COMPACT_ATOMS: atom_id res chain seq x y z
N MET A 1 -31.78 3.45 -18.86
CA MET A 1 -31.34 4.77 -18.38
C MET A 1 -29.86 4.66 -18.12
N ASP A 2 -29.05 5.38 -18.88
CA ASP A 2 -27.60 5.44 -18.68
C ASP A 2 -27.35 6.38 -17.50
N THR A 3 -26.94 5.85 -16.35
CA THR A 3 -26.82 6.63 -15.10
C THR A 3 -25.36 6.99 -14.91
N THR A 4 -25.00 8.25 -15.18
CA THR A 4 -23.63 8.74 -15.02
C THR A 4 -23.48 9.37 -13.65
N VAL A 5 -22.76 8.74 -12.73
CA VAL A 5 -22.44 9.32 -11.42
C VAL A 5 -21.14 10.13 -11.51
N LYS A 6 -21.14 11.37 -11.04
CA LYS A 6 -19.92 12.19 -10.94
C LYS A 6 -19.22 11.98 -9.60
N ILE A 7 -17.95 11.59 -9.65
CA ILE A 7 -17.19 11.19 -8.46
C ILE A 7 -16.25 12.31 -7.97
N LEU A 8 -15.44 12.90 -8.86
CA LEU A 8 -14.51 13.98 -8.55
C LEU A 8 -14.31 14.89 -9.78
N GLU A 9 -14.20 16.20 -9.55
CA GLU A 9 -13.66 17.15 -10.54
C GLU A 9 -12.24 17.59 -10.12
N ASP A 10 -11.38 17.91 -11.09
CA ASP A 10 -9.92 18.13 -10.92
C ASP A 10 -9.51 19.18 -9.86
N SER A 11 -10.44 20.02 -9.40
CA SER A 11 -10.19 21.07 -8.40
C SER A 11 -10.99 20.92 -7.10
N THR A 12 -11.53 19.72 -6.84
CA THR A 12 -12.35 19.47 -5.66
C THR A 12 -11.54 19.57 -4.37
N THR A 13 -11.92 20.47 -3.47
CA THR A 13 -11.33 20.54 -2.13
C THR A 13 -11.77 19.33 -1.32
N ILE A 14 -10.82 18.59 -0.74
CA ILE A 14 -11.11 17.44 0.13
C ILE A 14 -10.81 17.86 1.56
N THR A 15 -11.81 17.75 2.42
CA THR A 15 -11.64 17.94 3.88
C THR A 15 -11.99 16.65 4.59
N GLY A 16 -11.37 16.40 5.75
CA GLY A 16 -11.61 15.16 6.45
C GLY A 16 -11.34 15.22 7.94
N PHE A 17 -11.96 14.29 8.66
CA PHE A 17 -11.81 14.09 10.09
C PHE A 17 -11.77 12.59 10.39
N TYR A 18 -10.84 12.18 11.24
CA TYR A 18 -10.73 10.79 11.69
C TYR A 18 -11.08 10.70 13.17
N ASP A 19 -12.13 9.92 13.46
CA ASP A 19 -12.52 9.56 14.82
C ASP A 19 -11.75 8.30 15.25
N LYS A 20 -10.78 8.49 16.15
CA LYS A 20 -9.93 7.41 16.67
C LYS A 20 -10.69 6.40 17.54
N GLU A 21 -11.74 6.83 18.24
CA GLU A 21 -12.49 6.00 19.18
C GLU A 21 -13.46 5.09 18.42
N ALA A 22 -14.12 5.67 17.41
CA ALA A 22 -15.00 4.91 16.52
C ALA A 22 -14.25 4.14 15.42
N ASP A 23 -12.98 4.47 15.15
CA ASP A 23 -12.22 3.98 13.99
C ASP A 23 -12.92 4.30 12.65
N VAL A 24 -13.28 5.57 12.47
CA VAL A 24 -14.04 6.04 11.29
C VAL A 24 -13.37 7.27 10.68
N LEU A 25 -13.15 7.24 9.36
CA LEU A 25 -12.71 8.40 8.58
C LEU A 25 -13.90 8.99 7.83
N TYR A 26 -14.12 10.29 8.02
CA TYR A 26 -15.07 11.10 7.26
C TYR A 26 -14.30 11.96 6.26
N LEU A 27 -14.68 11.87 4.99
CA LEU A 27 -14.18 12.71 3.92
C LEU A 27 -15.36 13.47 3.31
N SER A 28 -15.22 14.78 3.18
CA SER A 28 -16.12 15.64 2.44
C SER A 28 -15.45 16.05 1.15
N LEU A 29 -16.17 15.90 0.03
CA LEU A 29 -15.75 16.30 -1.29
C LEU A 29 -16.45 17.62 -1.62
N ALA A 30 -15.67 18.69 -1.78
CA ALA A 30 -16.12 20.08 -1.78
C ALA A 30 -16.67 20.54 -0.41
N GLU A 31 -17.50 21.58 -0.42
CA GLU A 31 -18.16 22.08 0.79
C GLU A 31 -19.05 20.99 1.40
N PRO A 32 -18.99 20.77 2.72
CA PRO A 32 -19.83 19.78 3.39
C PRO A 32 -21.32 20.05 3.14
N ARG A 33 -22.00 19.06 2.55
CA ARG A 33 -23.43 19.12 2.19
C ARG A 33 -24.10 17.83 2.62
N GLU A 34 -25.41 17.90 2.89
CA GLU A 34 -26.20 16.70 3.16
C GLU A 34 -26.28 15.82 1.91
N GLY A 35 -26.17 14.52 2.12
CA GLY A 35 -26.24 13.51 1.08
C GLY A 35 -26.75 12.19 1.65
N ILE A 36 -27.45 11.44 0.81
CA ILE A 36 -27.97 10.12 1.12
C ILE A 36 -26.80 9.19 1.35
N ALA A 37 -26.83 8.48 2.47
CA ALA A 37 -25.86 7.43 2.76
C ALA A 37 -26.18 6.21 1.90
N VAL A 38 -25.25 5.87 1.02
CA VAL A 38 -25.29 4.67 0.18
C VAL A 38 -24.15 3.75 0.64
N ASP A 39 -24.50 2.59 1.16
CA ASP A 39 -23.51 1.55 1.48
C ASP A 39 -22.91 1.02 0.17
N ILE A 40 -21.61 1.19 0.00
CA ILE A 40 -20.86 0.70 -1.17
C ILE A 40 -20.05 -0.56 -0.83
N SER A 41 -20.48 -1.27 0.21
CA SER A 41 -19.88 -2.48 0.78
C SER A 41 -18.55 -2.25 1.49
N ASP A 42 -18.16 -3.28 2.25
CA ASP A 42 -16.88 -3.36 2.97
C ASP A 42 -16.62 -2.12 3.85
N GLY A 43 -17.63 -1.71 4.63
CA GLY A 43 -17.51 -0.60 5.59
C GLY A 43 -17.31 0.78 4.96
N ALA A 44 -17.43 0.91 3.65
CA ALA A 44 -17.40 2.18 2.94
C ALA A 44 -18.84 2.65 2.64
N ILE A 45 -19.10 3.91 2.95
CA ILE A 45 -20.40 4.55 2.76
C ILE A 45 -20.16 5.81 1.94
N ALA A 46 -20.78 5.88 0.77
CA ALA A 46 -20.79 7.08 -0.04
C ALA A 46 -21.92 8.02 0.39
N ARG A 47 -21.68 9.32 0.36
CA ARG A 47 -22.71 10.36 0.50
C ARG A 47 -23.06 10.87 -0.89
N TYR A 48 -24.24 10.51 -1.37
CA TYR A 48 -24.72 10.88 -2.71
C TYR A 48 -25.73 12.02 -2.60
N ASN A 49 -25.55 13.06 -3.42
CA ASN A 49 -26.55 14.10 -3.59
C ASN A 49 -27.38 13.77 -4.84
N GLU A 50 -28.69 13.55 -4.67
CA GLU A 50 -29.58 13.18 -5.77
C GLU A 50 -29.83 14.34 -6.74
N ASP A 51 -29.82 15.58 -6.26
CA ASP A 51 -30.10 16.76 -7.08
C ASP A 51 -28.98 17.03 -8.09
N SER A 52 -27.72 16.88 -7.65
CA SER A 52 -26.53 17.11 -8.48
C SER A 52 -25.95 15.84 -9.08
N GLU A 53 -26.49 14.66 -8.74
CA GLU A 53 -26.00 13.34 -9.15
C GLU A 53 -24.50 13.13 -8.85
N THR A 54 -24.04 13.63 -7.70
CA THR A 54 -22.61 13.66 -7.33
C THR A 54 -22.36 13.06 -5.96
N ILE A 55 -21.20 12.43 -5.81
CA ILE A 55 -20.69 12.03 -4.49
C ILE A 55 -20.14 13.27 -3.77
N VAL A 56 -20.69 13.59 -2.60
CA VAL A 56 -20.32 14.76 -1.77
C VAL A 56 -19.48 14.37 -0.55
N GLY A 57 -19.31 13.07 -0.31
CA GLY A 57 -18.50 12.59 0.80
C GLY A 57 -18.37 11.07 0.84
N ILE A 58 -17.43 10.61 1.66
CA ILE A 58 -17.16 9.20 1.91
C ILE A 58 -16.96 9.01 3.42
N THR A 59 -17.58 7.99 3.98
CA THR A 59 -17.30 7.51 5.35
C THR A 59 -16.70 6.13 5.25
N LEU A 60 -15.53 5.93 5.84
CA LEU A 60 -14.85 4.63 5.88
C LEU A 60 -14.72 4.15 7.31
N ILE A 61 -15.35 3.02 7.60
CA ILE A 61 -15.37 2.37 8.92
C ILE A 61 -14.24 1.33 8.98
N GLY A 62 -13.56 1.28 10.12
CA GLY A 62 -12.47 0.34 10.39
C GLY A 62 -11.18 0.70 9.68
N LEU A 63 -10.93 2.00 9.38
CA LEU A 63 -9.76 2.42 8.60
C LEU A 63 -8.45 1.94 9.25
N ARG A 64 -8.29 2.11 10.56
CA ARG A 64 -7.08 1.68 11.27
C ARG A 64 -6.90 0.18 11.15
N GLN A 65 -7.95 -0.61 11.36
CA GLN A 65 -7.86 -2.07 11.22
C GLN A 65 -7.46 -2.48 9.80
N ARG A 66 -8.05 -1.85 8.78
CA ARG A 66 -7.72 -2.07 7.37
C ARG A 66 -6.25 -1.75 7.09
N VAL A 67 -5.81 -0.55 7.46
CA VAL A 67 -4.42 -0.13 7.28
C VAL A 67 -3.47 -1.07 8.01
N LEU A 68 -3.76 -1.44 9.27
CA LEU A 68 -2.91 -2.35 10.03
C LEU A 68 -2.88 -3.75 9.43
N LYS A 69 -4.01 -4.27 8.93
CA LYS A 69 -4.05 -5.56 8.24
C LYS A 69 -3.15 -5.56 7.02
N GLU A 70 -3.25 -4.53 6.17
CA GLU A 70 -2.41 -4.42 4.98
C GLU A 70 -0.93 -4.18 5.33
N LEU A 71 -0.63 -3.37 6.35
CA LEU A 71 0.73 -3.17 6.85
C LEU A 71 1.34 -4.42 7.51
N ASN A 72 0.51 -5.39 7.88
CA ASN A 72 0.92 -6.62 8.56
C ASN A 72 0.72 -7.86 7.67
N HIS A 73 0.56 -7.68 6.36
CA HIS A 73 0.56 -8.76 5.38
C HIS A 73 1.99 -8.94 4.87
N LYS A 74 2.66 -10.02 5.30
CA LYS A 74 4.04 -10.31 4.93
C LYS A 74 4.15 -11.67 4.26
N LEU A 75 5.10 -11.80 3.35
CA LEU A 75 5.51 -13.10 2.84
C LEU A 75 6.57 -13.68 3.77
N HIS A 76 6.33 -14.89 4.26
CA HIS A 76 7.30 -15.61 5.06
C HIS A 76 8.02 -16.65 4.21
N VAL A 77 9.32 -16.83 4.49
CA VAL A 77 10.16 -17.88 3.93
C VAL A 77 10.65 -18.82 5.06
N PRO A 78 9.79 -19.72 5.57
CA PRO A 78 10.17 -20.66 6.63
C PRO A 78 10.79 -21.96 6.08
N PRO A 79 11.58 -22.69 6.91
CA PRO A 79 12.01 -24.04 6.58
C PRO A 79 10.81 -24.99 6.47
N HIS A 80 10.90 -25.94 5.55
CA HIS A 80 9.88 -26.95 5.28
C HIS A 80 10.54 -28.34 5.13
N PRO A 81 9.87 -29.47 5.47
CA PRO A 81 10.49 -30.80 5.34
C PRO A 81 11.08 -31.13 3.95
N ASN A 82 10.54 -30.50 2.90
CA ASN A 82 10.98 -30.67 1.51
C ASN A 82 11.75 -29.46 0.94
N GLY A 83 12.29 -28.58 1.80
CA GLY A 83 13.05 -27.40 1.40
C GLY A 83 12.60 -26.13 2.12
N TRP A 84 12.15 -25.13 1.36
CA TRP A 84 11.78 -23.81 1.87
C TRP A 84 10.42 -23.40 1.32
N ALA A 85 9.50 -23.07 2.22
CA ALA A 85 8.18 -22.63 1.82
C ALA A 85 8.16 -21.12 1.58
N VAL A 86 7.23 -20.66 0.75
CA VAL A 86 6.75 -19.28 0.71
C VAL A 86 5.30 -19.33 1.12
N THR A 87 4.97 -18.60 2.18
CA THR A 87 3.63 -18.54 2.77
C THR A 87 3.23 -17.09 2.97
N GLU A 88 2.00 -16.73 2.65
CA GLU A 88 1.42 -15.43 3.02
C GLU A 88 0.91 -15.50 4.46
N GLU A 89 1.27 -14.50 5.26
CA GLU A 89 0.73 -14.35 6.61
C GLU A 89 -0.81 -14.20 6.51
N ASN A 90 -1.55 -15.02 7.27
CA ASN A 90 -3.02 -15.07 7.29
C ASN A 90 -3.72 -15.72 6.08
N VAL A 91 -2.99 -16.42 5.20
CA VAL A 91 -3.59 -17.23 4.13
C VAL A 91 -3.28 -18.70 4.35
N GLU A 92 -4.29 -19.49 4.72
CA GLU A 92 -4.10 -20.91 5.09
C GLU A 92 -3.68 -21.80 3.91
N SER A 93 -3.78 -21.33 2.66
CA SER A 93 -3.69 -22.17 1.47
C SER A 93 -2.63 -21.79 0.43
N SER A 94 -1.94 -20.64 0.56
CA SER A 94 -0.93 -20.19 -0.42
C SER A 94 0.48 -20.63 -0.03
N GLN A 95 0.72 -21.94 0.04
CA GLN A 95 2.05 -22.49 0.30
C GLN A 95 2.70 -23.01 -0.99
N LYS A 96 3.85 -22.43 -1.36
CA LYS A 96 4.70 -22.94 -2.45
C LYS A 96 6.07 -23.33 -1.91
N VAL A 97 6.56 -24.52 -2.27
CA VAL A 97 7.84 -25.06 -1.75
C VAL A 97 8.93 -25.05 -2.81
N PHE A 98 10.12 -24.65 -2.41
CA PHE A 98 11.32 -24.57 -3.23
C PHE A 98 12.47 -25.38 -2.61
N PRO A 99 13.44 -25.87 -3.40
CA PRO A 99 14.54 -26.67 -2.85
C PRO A 99 15.50 -25.90 -1.93
N THR A 100 15.65 -24.58 -2.12
CA THR A 100 16.60 -23.73 -1.37
C THR A 100 15.94 -22.44 -0.86
N GLN A 101 16.50 -21.87 0.22
CA GLN A 101 16.04 -20.61 0.79
C GLN A 101 16.17 -19.46 -0.22
N GLU A 102 17.26 -19.44 -0.98
CA GLU A 102 17.52 -18.45 -2.02
C GLU A 102 16.46 -18.49 -3.14
N ALA A 103 16.06 -19.69 -3.58
CA ALA A 103 15.03 -19.83 -4.60
C ALA A 103 13.65 -19.39 -4.09
N ALA A 104 13.32 -19.73 -2.84
CA ALA A 104 12.10 -19.28 -2.18
C ALA A 104 12.11 -17.75 -2.00
N PHE A 105 13.23 -17.18 -1.53
CA PHE A 105 13.42 -15.75 -1.36
C PHE A 105 13.26 -14.98 -2.67
N LYS A 106 13.90 -15.44 -3.75
CA LYS A 106 13.78 -14.82 -5.08
C LYS A 106 12.33 -14.80 -5.57
N TYR A 107 11.59 -15.89 -5.34
CA TYR A 107 10.16 -15.94 -5.66
C TYR A 107 9.36 -14.98 -4.79
N ALA A 108 9.58 -14.99 -3.47
CA ALA A 108 8.90 -14.12 -2.52
C ALA A 108 9.12 -12.63 -2.85
N VAL A 109 10.34 -12.20 -3.17
CA VAL A 109 10.64 -10.83 -3.59
C VAL A 109 9.87 -10.43 -4.86
N GLY A 110 9.75 -11.34 -5.83
CA GLY A 110 8.96 -11.10 -7.04
C GLY A 110 7.48 -10.86 -6.73
N SER A 111 6.90 -11.71 -5.89
CA SER A 111 5.49 -11.58 -5.45
C SER A 111 5.27 -10.34 -4.59
N ALA A 112 6.17 -10.09 -3.63
CA ALA A 112 6.13 -8.96 -2.72
C ALA A 112 6.18 -7.61 -3.46
N LYS A 113 6.98 -7.48 -4.53
CA LYS A 113 7.00 -6.24 -5.33
C LYS A 113 5.68 -5.98 -6.05
N ALA A 114 4.98 -7.02 -6.51
CA ALA A 114 3.68 -6.86 -7.16
C ALA A 114 2.58 -6.48 -6.16
N GLN A 115 2.70 -6.95 -4.92
CA GLN A 115 1.71 -6.80 -3.86
C GLN A 115 2.06 -5.74 -2.81
N TRP A 116 3.24 -5.11 -2.92
CA TRP A 116 3.80 -4.14 -1.97
C TRP A 116 3.95 -4.68 -0.53
N LEU A 117 4.47 -5.91 -0.42
CA LEU A 117 4.61 -6.60 0.87
C LEU A 117 6.06 -6.65 1.35
N ASP A 118 6.25 -6.80 2.65
CA ASP A 118 7.53 -7.20 3.24
C ASP A 118 7.79 -8.69 3.02
N VAL A 119 9.06 -9.08 3.00
CA VAL A 119 9.52 -10.47 3.01
C VAL A 119 10.26 -10.77 4.32
N VAL A 120 9.76 -11.73 5.08
CA VAL A 120 10.36 -12.23 6.34
C VAL A 120 11.08 -13.54 6.06
N ILE A 121 12.39 -13.56 6.31
CA ILE A 121 13.24 -14.73 6.10
C ILE A 121 13.48 -15.40 7.47
N HIS A 122 13.22 -16.70 7.56
CA HIS A 122 13.53 -17.49 8.76
C HIS A 122 14.83 -18.27 8.56
N GLY A 123 15.57 -18.56 9.63
CA GLY A 123 16.68 -19.52 9.62
C GLY A 123 16.19 -20.98 9.66
N GLU A 124 17.11 -21.93 9.51
CA GLU A 124 16.80 -23.38 9.57
C GLU A 124 16.14 -23.81 10.90
N ASN A 125 16.39 -23.05 11.97
CA ASN A 125 15.77 -23.24 13.28
C ASN A 125 14.33 -22.70 13.37
N GLY A 126 13.77 -22.18 12.27
CA GLY A 126 12.44 -21.60 12.18
C GLY A 126 12.31 -20.19 12.76
N LYS A 127 13.36 -19.59 13.32
CA LYS A 127 13.33 -18.22 13.86
C LYS A 127 13.54 -17.19 12.76
N VAL A 128 12.93 -16.01 12.89
CA VAL A 128 13.17 -14.89 11.98
C VAL A 128 14.65 -14.52 12.01
N GLN A 129 15.27 -14.49 10.83
CA GLN A 129 16.63 -14.06 10.60
C GLN A 129 16.66 -12.63 10.06
N GLU A 130 15.75 -12.28 9.14
CA GLU A 130 15.75 -10.99 8.46
C GLU A 130 14.33 -10.59 8.03
N THR A 131 14.09 -9.28 7.88
CA THR A 131 12.89 -8.74 7.24
C THR A 131 13.33 -7.69 6.23
N ILE A 132 12.84 -7.83 5.00
CA ILE A 132 13.22 -7.01 3.86
C ILE A 132 11.96 -6.34 3.31
N ASP A 133 12.02 -5.03 3.09
CA ASP A 133 11.06 -4.28 2.29
C ASP A 133 11.62 -4.15 0.86
N PRO A 134 11.12 -4.93 -0.11
CA PRO A 134 11.68 -4.94 -1.46
C PRO A 134 11.43 -3.65 -2.25
N ALA A 135 10.46 -2.82 -1.83
CA ALA A 135 10.16 -1.55 -2.47
C ALA A 135 11.15 -0.47 -2.00
N ILE A 136 11.43 -0.40 -0.70
CA ILE A 136 12.47 0.48 -0.14
C ILE A 136 13.86 0.06 -0.63
N ASP A 137 14.17 -1.23 -0.61
CA ASP A 137 15.49 -1.74 -1.04
C ASP A 137 15.76 -1.40 -2.52
N ALA A 138 14.75 -1.53 -3.39
CA ALA A 138 14.84 -1.11 -4.79
C ALA A 138 15.03 0.41 -4.95
N LEU A 139 14.44 1.24 -4.08
CA LEU A 139 14.64 2.69 -4.08
C LEU A 139 16.04 3.09 -3.60
N LEU A 140 16.59 2.38 -2.61
CA LEU A 140 17.94 2.61 -2.10
C LEU A 140 19.02 2.19 -3.11
N GLN A 141 18.82 1.06 -3.80
CA GLN A 141 19.73 0.62 -4.88
C GLN A 141 19.74 1.63 -6.04
N ARG A 142 18.58 2.14 -6.46
CA ARG A 142 18.49 3.19 -7.51
C ARG A 142 19.20 4.49 -7.16
N ARG A 143 19.20 4.90 -5.88
CA ARG A 143 19.97 6.08 -5.43
C ARG A 143 21.47 5.81 -5.44
N SER A 144 21.89 4.60 -5.12
CA SER A 144 23.29 4.19 -5.08
C SER A 144 23.89 4.02 -6.49
N ASP A 145 23.07 3.61 -7.45
CA ASP A 145 23.43 3.46 -8.86
C ASP A 145 23.24 4.75 -9.70
N SER A 146 22.77 5.84 -9.07
CA SER A 146 22.71 7.14 -9.74
C SER A 146 24.13 7.69 -9.89
N PRO A 147 24.61 7.98 -11.12
CA PRO A 147 25.93 8.59 -11.28
C PRO A 147 25.93 9.91 -10.52
N GLU A 148 26.92 10.10 -9.63
CA GLU A 148 27.20 11.41 -9.04
C GLU A 148 27.17 12.44 -10.16
N SER A 149 26.28 13.42 -10.05
CA SER A 149 26.20 14.51 -11.01
C SER A 149 27.59 15.12 -11.15
N ASP A 150 28.16 15.00 -12.35
CA ASP A 150 29.40 15.65 -12.74
C ASP A 150 29.44 17.06 -12.17
N GLY A 151 30.50 17.34 -11.41
CA GLY A 151 30.75 18.65 -10.83
C GLY A 151 30.68 19.72 -11.91
N GLU A 152 29.58 20.48 -11.91
CA GLU A 152 29.43 21.70 -12.67
C GLU A 152 30.51 22.69 -12.17
N LYS A 153 31.69 22.64 -12.79
CA LYS A 153 32.68 23.72 -12.71
C LYS A 153 32.03 24.95 -13.31
N ARG A 154 31.40 25.75 -12.45
CA ARG A 154 31.06 27.13 -12.77
C ARG A 154 32.37 27.90 -12.89
N GLU A 155 32.86 28.05 -14.12
CA GLU A 155 33.81 29.10 -14.45
C GLU A 155 33.15 30.44 -14.13
N CYS A 156 33.66 31.08 -13.08
CA CYS A 156 33.38 32.47 -12.77
C CYS A 156 34.00 33.31 -13.89
N LEU A 157 33.18 33.79 -14.82
CA LEU A 157 33.59 34.84 -15.75
C LEU A 157 33.81 36.13 -14.94
N GLY A 158 35.09 36.45 -14.72
CA GLY A 158 35.54 37.71 -14.17
C GLY A 158 35.32 38.86 -15.15
N SER A 159 35.06 40.03 -14.57
CA SER A 159 34.92 41.34 -15.19
C SER A 159 36.01 41.70 -16.19
N VAL A 160 35.62 42.32 -17.31
CA VAL A 160 36.22 43.54 -17.88
C VAL A 160 35.11 44.40 -18.47
#